data_AF-A0A538AZL7-F1
#
_entry.id   AF-A0A538AZL7-F1
#
_cell.length_a   1.000
_cell.length_b   1.000
_cell.length_c   1.000
_cell.angle_alpha   90.00
_cell.angle_beta   90.00
_cell.angle_gamma   90.00
#
_symmetry.space_group_name_H-M   'P 1'
#
loop_
_entity.id
_entity.type
_entity.pdbx_description
1 polymer ?
#
loop_
_entity_poly.entity_id
_entity_poly.type
_entity_poly.pdbx_seq_one_letter_code
_entity_poly.pdbx_strand_id
1 'polypeptide(L)' 'MELPEVEVMRRDLEKEVVGRRIKDADVRPQRNAMRVIRRHARRKEFSDGLAGKKITKVDRKGKYLLLHLDDGDVLVV' A
#
# COMPACT_ATOMS: atom_id res chain seq x y z
N MET A 1 -2.83 11.11 13.16
CA MET A 1 -4.13 10.51 12.82
C MET A 1 -4.53 9.70 14.01
N GLU A 2 -5.67 10.03 14.58
CA GLU A 2 -6.26 9.21 15.63
C GLU A 2 -6.87 7.95 14.98
N LEU A 3 -7.25 6.98 15.82
CA LEU A 3 -7.84 5.74 15.34
C LEU A 3 -9.14 5.93 14.53
N PRO A 4 -10.02 6.91 14.85
CA PRO A 4 -11.24 7.15 14.08
C PRO A 4 -10.98 7.56 12.63
N GLU A 5 -10.01 8.45 12.37
CA GLU A 5 -9.76 8.94 11.00
C GLU A 5 -9.21 7.84 10.09
N VAL A 6 -8.35 6.98 10.64
CA VAL A 6 -7.80 5.85 9.85
C VAL A 6 -8.90 4.84 9.52
N GLU A 7 -9.89 4.63 10.38
CA GLU A 7 -11.03 3.75 10.07
C GLU A 7 -11.94 4.34 8.99
N VAL A 8 -12.14 5.67 8.97
CA VAL A 8 -12.85 6.34 7.87
C VAL A 8 -12.10 6.16 6.56
N MET A 9 -10.78 6.44 6.54
CA MET A 9 -9.93 6.22 5.37
C MET A 9 -9.97 4.76 4.89
N ARG A 10 -9.95 3.79 5.82
CA ARG A 10 -10.04 2.36 5.48
C ARG A 10 -11.33 2.05 4.72
N ARG A 11 -12.47 2.53 5.21
CA ARG A 11 -13.80 2.28 4.61
C ARG A 11 -13.93 2.90 3.23
N ASP A 12 -13.45 4.13 3.07
CA ASP A 12 -13.53 4.84 1.79
C ASP A 12 -12.60 4.19 0.76
N LEU A 13 -11.37 3.88 1.19
CA LEU A 13 -10.40 3.21 0.33
C LEU A 13 -10.88 1.82 -0.10
N GLU A 14 -11.45 1.03 0.82
CA GLU A 14 -11.98 -0.31 0.54
C GLU A 14 -12.99 -0.30 -0.62
N LYS A 15 -13.94 0.64 -0.61
CA LYS A 15 -14.96 0.79 -1.67
C LYS A 15 -14.33 1.15 -3.02
N GLU A 16 -13.26 1.92 -3.01
CA GLU A 16 -12.65 2.41 -4.23
C GLU A 16 -11.68 1.41 -4.85
N VAL A 17 -10.85 0.74 -4.05
CA VAL A 17 -9.67 0.02 -4.58
C VAL A 17 -9.80 -1.49 -4.60
N VAL A 18 -10.64 -2.09 -3.75
CA VAL A 18 -10.78 -3.56 -3.74
C VAL A 18 -11.31 -4.03 -5.08
N GLY A 19 -10.70 -5.08 -5.62
CA GLY A 19 -11.02 -5.60 -6.95
C GLY A 19 -10.22 -4.97 -8.08
N ARG A 20 -9.56 -3.82 -7.86
CA ARG A 20 -8.73 -3.16 -8.88
C ARG A 20 -7.31 -3.73 -8.91
N ARG A 21 -6.67 -3.61 -10.08
CA ARG A 21 -5.25 -3.91 -10.27
C ARG A 21 -4.41 -2.63 -10.22
N ILE A 22 -3.26 -2.71 -9.56
CA ILE A 22 -2.27 -1.65 -9.56
C ILE A 22 -1.65 -1.61 -10.96
N LYS A 23 -1.92 -0.55 -11.72
CA LYS A 23 -1.33 -0.40 -13.06
C LYS A 23 0.17 -0.13 -12.99
N ASP A 24 0.57 0.73 -12.05
CA ASP A 24 1.95 1.15 -11.84
C ASP A 24 2.10 1.72 -10.42
N ALA A 25 3.34 1.78 -9.93
CA ALA A 25 3.70 2.39 -8.65
C ALA A 25 5.03 3.12 -8.79
N ASP A 26 5.13 4.35 -8.28
CA ASP A 26 6.38 5.11 -8.29
C ASP A 26 6.79 5.55 -6.87
N VAL A 27 8.08 5.44 -6.60
CA VAL A 27 8.71 5.99 -5.40
C VAL A 27 9.46 7.25 -5.80
N ARG A 28 8.81 8.39 -5.57
CA ARG A 28 9.37 9.71 -5.92
C ARG A 28 10.78 9.91 -5.33
N PRO A 29 11.73 10.47 -6.11
CA PRO A 29 13.08 10.73 -5.63
C PRO A 29 13.09 11.87 -4.62
N GLN A 30 13.13 11.53 -3.34
CA GLN A 30 13.24 12.47 -2.23
C GLN A 30 14.25 11.95 -1.20
N ARG A 31 14.79 12.85 -0.35
CA ARG A 31 15.84 12.55 0.64
C ARG A 31 15.54 11.32 1.51
N ASN A 32 14.27 11.05 1.80
CA ASN A 32 13.83 9.96 2.66
C ASN A 32 13.21 8.76 1.91
N ALA A 33 13.27 8.71 0.58
CA ALA A 33 12.59 7.69 -0.23
C ALA A 33 12.94 6.26 0.21
N MET A 34 14.24 5.95 0.32
CA MET A 34 14.71 4.62 0.73
C MET A 34 14.35 4.28 2.19
N ARG A 35 14.17 5.30 3.06
CA ARG A 35 13.75 5.08 4.44
C ARG A 35 12.29 4.60 4.52
N VAL A 36 11.43 5.09 3.62
CA VAL A 36 10.02 4.68 3.54
C VAL A 36 9.90 3.24 3.06
N ILE A 37 10.70 2.83 2.09
CA ILE A 37 10.70 1.46 1.52
C ILE A 37 11.83 0.58 2.04
N ARG A 38 12.28 0.78 3.29
CA ARG A 38 13.51 0.20 3.89
C ARG A 38 13.67 -1.34 3.83
N ARG A 39 12.65 -2.08 3.41
CA ARG A 39 12.69 -3.52 3.15
C ARG A 39 13.18 -3.91 1.76
N HIS A 40 13.40 -2.92 0.88
CA HIS A 40 13.79 -3.13 -0.52
C HIS A 40 15.13 -2.44 -0.78
N ALA A 41 15.98 -3.04 -1.61
CA ALA A 41 17.29 -2.50 -1.93
C ALA A 41 17.20 -1.34 -2.93
N ARG A 42 16.17 -1.33 -3.78
CA ARG A 42 15.98 -0.32 -4.84
C ARG A 42 14.53 0.12 -4.94
N ARG A 43 14.31 1.36 -5.38
CA ARG A 43 12.96 1.89 -5.68
C ARG A 43 12.20 1.05 -6.70
N LYS A 44 12.89 0.63 -7.77
CA LYS A 44 12.32 -0.20 -8.84
C LYS A 44 11.84 -1.56 -8.32
N GLU A 45 12.55 -2.16 -7.36
CA GLU A 45 12.16 -3.43 -6.75
C GLU A 45 10.81 -3.31 -6.04
N PHE A 46 10.59 -2.23 -5.28
CA PHE A 46 9.30 -1.94 -4.65
C PHE A 46 8.19 -1.72 -5.68
N SER A 47 8.46 -0.92 -6.73
CA SER A 47 7.50 -0.62 -7.79
C SER A 47 7.09 -1.87 -8.58
N ASP A 48 8.06 -2.65 -9.04
CA ASP A 48 7.85 -3.90 -9.79
C ASP A 48 7.08 -4.91 -8.91
N GLY A 49 7.34 -4.91 -7.61
CA GLY A 49 6.63 -5.74 -6.62
C GLY A 49 5.18 -5.33 -6.35
N LEU A 50 4.66 -4.27 -6.98
CA LEU A 50 3.26 -3.85 -6.86
C LEU A 50 2.52 -3.87 -8.20
N ALA A 51 3.20 -3.54 -9.29
CA ALA A 51 2.60 -3.48 -10.62
C ALA A 51 1.94 -4.82 -11.00
N GLY A 52 0.71 -4.75 -11.51
CA GLY A 52 -0.07 -5.91 -11.92
C GLY A 52 -0.86 -6.61 -10.80
N LYS A 53 -0.49 -6.41 -9.52
CA LYS A 53 -1.17 -7.06 -8.39
C LYS A 53 -2.57 -6.49 -8.17
N LYS A 54 -3.51 -7.36 -7.79
CA LYS A 54 -4.90 -7.00 -7.47
C LYS A 54 -5.06 -6.78 -5.97
N ILE A 55 -5.71 -5.69 -5.58
CA ILE A 55 -6.04 -5.46 -4.17
C ILE A 55 -7.29 -6.28 -3.82
N THR A 56 -7.18 -7.14 -2.80
CA THR A 56 -8.22 -8.09 -2.39
C THR A 56 -8.96 -7.65 -1.13
N LYS A 57 -8.31 -6.89 -0.25
CA LYS A 57 -8.88 -6.40 1.01
C LYS A 57 -8.12 -5.17 1.51
N VAL A 58 -8.83 -4.27 2.21
CA VAL A 58 -8.22 -3.17 2.98
C VAL A 58 -8.56 -3.34 4.46
N ASP A 59 -7.54 -3.55 5.29
CA ASP A 59 -7.65 -3.71 6.74
C ASP A 59 -6.88 -2.59 7.47
N ARG A 60 -6.99 -2.55 8.80
CA ARG A 60 -6.28 -1.60 9.65
C ARG A 60 -5.72 -2.28 10.88
N LYS A 61 -4.49 -1.93 11.24
CA LYS A 61 -3.87 -2.29 12.52
C LYS A 61 -3.32 -1.05 13.21
N GLY A 62 -4.05 -0.53 14.19
CA GLY A 62 -3.70 0.74 14.82
C GLY A 62 -3.69 1.86 13.78
N LYS A 63 -2.58 2.58 13.65
CA LYS A 63 -2.46 3.67 12.66
C LYS A 63 -2.09 3.23 11.24
N TYR A 64 -1.90 1.93 11.01
CA TYR A 64 -1.47 1.40 9.72
C TYR A 64 -2.64 0.89 8.90
N LEU A 65 -2.64 1.19 7.61
CA LEU A 65 -3.51 0.54 6.63
C LEU A 65 -2.79 -0.66 6.02
N LEU A 66 -3.53 -1.74 5.80
CA LEU A 66 -3.04 -3.00 5.24
C LEU A 66 -3.82 -3.29 3.97
N LEU A 67 -3.15 -3.23 2.82
CA LEU A 67 -3.73 -3.60 1.53
C LEU A 67 -3.25 -5.01 1.19
N HIS A 68 -4.16 -5.97 1.22
CA HIS A 68 -3.88 -7.35 0.85
C HIS A 68 -3.87 -7.48 -0.67
N LEU A 69 -2.88 -8.20 -1.19
CA LEU A 69 -2.68 -8.44 -2.62
C LEU A 69 -3.05 -9.89 -2.98
N ASP A 70 -3.27 -10.15 -4.26
CA ASP A 70 -3.73 -11.45 -4.77
C ASP A 70 -2.66 -12.56 -4.78
N ASP A 71 -1.40 -12.19 -4.56
CA ASP A 71 -0.27 -13.11 -4.40
C ASP A 71 0.06 -13.42 -2.93
N GLY A 72 -0.72 -12.90 -1.99
CA GLY A 72 -0.55 -13.11 -0.55
C GLY A 72 0.31 -12.05 0.16
N ASP A 73 0.93 -11.13 -0.58
CA ASP A 73 1.64 -10.00 0.02
C ASP A 73 0.69 -8.99 0.66
N VAL A 74 1.22 -8.18 1.57
CA VAL A 74 0.50 -7.07 2.20
C VAL A 74 1.32 -5.78 2.07
N LEU A 75 0.75 -4.78 1.39
CA LEU A 75 1.29 -3.43 1.37
C LEU A 75 0.83 -2.69 2.64
N VAL A 76 1.80 -2.22 3.42
CA VAL A 76 1.55 -1.48 4.67
C VAL A 76 1.81 0.00 4.45
N VAL A 77 0.83 0.83 4.81
CA VAL A 77 0.87 2.30 4.70
C VAL A 77 0.77 2.93 6.09
#